data_AF-A0A562Q9Q2-F1
#
_entry.id   AF-A0A562Q9Q2-F1
#
_cell.length_a   1.000
_cell.length_b   1.000
_cell.length_c   1.000
_cell.angle_alpha   90.00
_cell.angle_beta   90.00
_cell.angle_gamma   90.00
#
_symmetry.space_group_name_H-M   'P 1'
#
loop_
_entity.id
_entity.type
_entity.pdbx_description
1 polymer ?
#
loop_
_entity_poly.entity_id
_entity_poly.type
_entity_poly.pdbx_seq_one_letter_code
_entity_poly.pdbx_strand_id
1 'polypeptide(L)'
;MNIYKAHFIHPYTQVPMIVYFNQSDRHVTFEKDNEVLGLLFKLEKNLAEDKQFQNDIDQMTMNMCKTQYPVDTFNDVFAFLEVLGVDKDDITFKQIYVH
;
A
#
# COMPACT_ATOMS: atom_id res chain seq x y z
N MET A 1 -16.53 13.15 -1.22
CA MET A 1 -15.05 13.05 -1.27
C MET A 1 -14.70 12.01 -2.31
N ASN A 2 -13.81 12.31 -3.26
CA ASN A 2 -13.41 11.34 -4.30
C ASN A 2 -12.13 10.63 -3.86
N ILE A 3 -12.31 9.51 -3.15
CA ILE A 3 -11.22 8.68 -2.66
C ILE A 3 -11.20 7.40 -3.48
N TYR A 4 -10.01 6.99 -3.91
CA TYR A 4 -9.78 5.74 -4.61
C TYR A 4 -8.80 4.89 -3.82
N LYS A 5 -8.99 3.59 -3.87
CA LYS A 5 -8.15 2.61 -3.17
C LYS A 5 -7.71 1.53 -4.15
N ALA A 6 -6.46 1.13 -4.05
CA ALA A 6 -5.98 -0.09 -4.67
C ALA A 6 -5.15 -0.91 -3.68
N HIS A 7 -5.05 -2.20 -3.96
CA HIS A 7 -4.20 -3.12 -3.22
C HIS A 7 -3.05 -3.53 -4.12
N PHE A 8 -1.85 -3.66 -3.56
CA PHE A 8 -0.67 -4.16 -4.26
C PHE A 8 0.26 -4.86 -3.27
N ILE A 9 1.20 -5.63 -3.80
CA ILE A 9 2.28 -6.23 -3.01
C ILE A 9 3.53 -5.38 -3.23
N HIS A 10 4.14 -4.88 -2.16
CA HIS A 10 5.33 -4.07 -2.28
C HIS A 10 6.50 -4.91 -2.86
N PRO A 11 7.11 -4.51 -3.99
CA PRO A 11 8.00 -5.39 -4.76
C PRO A 11 9.22 -5.90 -3.98
N TYR A 12 9.78 -5.05 -3.10
CA TYR A 12 11.02 -5.35 -2.38
C TYR A 12 10.79 -6.08 -1.06
N THR A 13 9.64 -5.87 -0.42
CA THR A 13 9.37 -6.41 0.93
C THR A 13 8.36 -7.54 0.90
N GLN A 14 7.67 -7.74 -0.24
CA GLN A 14 6.58 -8.70 -0.39
C GLN A 14 5.42 -8.44 0.59
N VAL A 15 5.33 -7.21 1.13
CA VAL A 15 4.30 -6.83 2.09
C VAL A 15 3.04 -6.41 1.34
N PRO A 16 1.87 -6.99 1.67
CA PRO A 16 0.59 -6.50 1.18
C PRO A 16 0.31 -5.08 1.65
N MET A 17 0.02 -4.20 0.71
CA MET A 17 -0.19 -2.78 0.96
C MET A 17 -1.43 -2.25 0.26
N ILE A 18 -1.93 -1.16 0.82
CA ILE A 18 -3.03 -0.39 0.29
C ILE A 18 -2.49 0.99 -0.07
N VAL A 19 -2.84 1.45 -1.26
CA VAL A 19 -2.65 2.84 -1.67
C VAL A 19 -4.00 3.54 -1.74
N TYR A 20 -4.10 4.72 -1.14
CA TYR A 20 -5.26 5.58 -1.22
C TYR A 20 -4.90 6.85 -1.97
N PHE A 21 -5.66 7.17 -3.01
CA PHE A 21 -5.57 8.45 -3.70
C PHE A 21 -6.79 9.29 -3.35
N ASN A 22 -6.58 10.40 -2.66
CA ASN A 22 -7.59 11.40 -2.42
C ASN A 22 -7.51 12.46 -3.51
N GLN A 23 -8.36 12.34 -4.52
CA GLN A 23 -8.37 13.25 -5.65
C GLN A 23 -8.82 14.66 -5.25
N SER A 24 -9.68 14.78 -4.24
CA SER A 24 -10.16 16.08 -3.75
C SER A 24 -9.04 16.88 -3.07
N ASP A 25 -8.24 16.22 -2.24
CA ASP A 25 -7.19 16.85 -1.44
C ASP A 25 -5.78 16.68 -2.03
N ARG A 26 -5.68 16.08 -3.22
CA ARG A 26 -4.46 15.95 -4.03
C ARG A 26 -3.28 15.35 -3.28
N HIS A 27 -3.54 14.21 -2.63
CA HIS A 27 -2.50 13.44 -1.97
C HIS A 27 -2.75 11.94 -2.09
N VAL A 28 -1.65 11.19 -1.97
CA VAL A 28 -1.64 9.74 -1.87
C VAL A 28 -1.08 9.33 -0.51
N THR A 29 -1.69 8.30 0.07
CA THR A 29 -1.25 7.69 1.32
C THR A 29 -1.15 6.18 1.17
N PHE A 30 -0.32 5.59 2.02
CA PHE A 30 -0.08 4.16 2.04
C PHE A 30 -0.47 3.59 3.40
N GLU A 31 -0.95 2.36 3.39
CA GLU A 31 -1.26 1.60 4.59
C GLU A 31 -0.84 0.15 4.38
N LYS A 32 -0.49 -0.56 5.46
CA LYS A 32 -0.33 -2.01 5.40
C LYS A 32 -1.71 -2.64 5.27
N ASP A 33 -1.83 -3.67 4.44
CA ASP A 33 -3.06 -4.47 4.42
C ASP A 33 -3.03 -5.45 5.59
N ASN A 34 -3.41 -4.96 6.78
CA ASN A 34 -3.37 -5.74 8.02
C ASN A 34 -4.31 -6.95 7.99
N GLU A 35 -5.38 -6.89 7.18
CA GLU A 35 -6.30 -8.01 7.01
C GLU A 35 -5.61 -9.14 6.24
N VAL A 36 -5.00 -8.84 5.09
CA VAL A 36 -4.25 -9.82 4.29
C VAL A 36 -3.03 -10.33 5.05
N LEU A 37 -2.27 -9.45 5.72
CA LEU A 37 -1.16 -9.85 6.58
C LEU A 37 -1.61 -10.81 7.69
N GLY A 38 -2.73 -10.50 8.35
CA GLY A 38 -3.30 -11.36 9.39
C GLY A 38 -3.71 -12.74 8.88
N LEU A 39 -4.17 -12.84 7.62
CA LEU A 39 -4.44 -14.12 6.97
C LEU A 39 -3.16 -14.88 6.63
N LEU A 40 -2.15 -14.21 6.08
CA LEU A 40 -0.84 -14.81 5.77
C LEU A 40 -0.19 -15.39 7.03
N PHE A 41 -0.18 -14.65 8.15
CA PHE A 41 0.37 -15.14 9.41
C PHE A 41 -0.39 -16.35 9.98
N LYS A 42 -1.70 -16.47 9.72
CA LYS A 42 -2.50 -17.63 10.15
C LYS A 42 -2.26 -18.86 9.29
N LEU A 43 -2.01 -18.68 8.00
CA LEU A 43 -1.79 -19.76 7.04
C LEU A 43 -0.34 -20.28 7.10
N GLU A 44 0.62 -19.38 7.26
CA GLU A 44 2.05 -19.71 7.31
C GLU A 44 2.62 -19.47 8.71
N LYS A 45 2.52 -20.50 9.55
CA LYS A 45 3.02 -20.49 10.92
C LYS A 45 4.51 -20.15 11.03
N ASN A 46 5.30 -20.49 10.01
CA ASN A 46 6.72 -20.17 9.93
C ASN A 46 6.99 -18.67 9.68
N LEU A 47 6.15 -17.98 8.88
CA LEU A 47 6.27 -16.53 8.68
C LEU A 47 5.91 -15.74 9.93
N ALA A 48 4.97 -16.24 10.73
CA ALA A 48 4.61 -15.61 12.00
C ALA A 48 5.76 -15.67 13.02
N GLU A 49 6.61 -16.70 12.93
CA GLU A 49 7.78 -16.88 13.83
C GLU A 49 9.06 -16.25 13.27
N ASP A 50 9.05 -15.82 12.00
CA ASP A 50 10.16 -15.12 11.35
C ASP A 50 10.25 -13.67 11.85
N LYS A 51 11.10 -13.47 12.87
CA LYS A 51 11.39 -12.16 13.45
C LYS A 51 12.00 -11.19 12.44
N GLN A 52 12.67 -11.68 11.40
CA GLN A 52 13.26 -10.82 10.38
C GLN A 52 12.16 -10.26 9.48
N PHE A 53 11.23 -11.10 9.04
CA PHE A 53 10.05 -10.66 8.29
C PHE A 53 9.20 -9.65 9.07
N GLN A 54 8.98 -9.86 10.38
CA GLN A 54 8.27 -8.88 11.22
C GLN A 54 9.01 -7.55 11.34
N ASN A 55 10.33 -7.57 11.55
CA ASN A 55 11.14 -6.37 11.63
C ASN A 55 11.18 -5.61 10.29
N ASP A 56 11.27 -6.31 9.17
CA ASP A 56 11.28 -5.72 7.82
C ASP A 56 9.92 -5.07 7.50
N ILE A 57 8.82 -5.73 7.89
CA ILE A 57 7.47 -5.15 7.85
C ILE A 57 7.43 -3.86 8.65
N ASP A 58 7.95 -3.83 9.87
CA ASP A 58 7.80 -2.66 10.74
C ASP A 58 8.72 -1.50 10.35
N GLN A 59 9.97 -1.77 9.95
CA GLN A 59 10.92 -0.73 9.61
C GLN A 59 10.63 -0.09 8.24
N MET A 60 10.35 -0.89 7.21
CA MET A 60 10.22 -0.35 5.85
C MET A 60 8.89 0.36 5.62
N THR A 61 7.80 -0.10 6.25
CA THR A 61 6.49 0.53 6.10
C THR A 61 6.28 1.72 7.03
N MET A 62 7.07 1.88 8.11
CA MET A 62 6.85 2.93 9.10
C MET A 62 6.91 4.34 8.50
N ASN A 63 7.82 4.58 7.55
CA ASN A 63 7.99 5.91 6.96
C ASN A 63 7.00 6.17 5.83
N MET A 64 6.74 5.15 5.00
CA MET A 64 5.82 5.26 3.88
C MET A 64 4.35 5.39 4.32
N CYS A 65 3.94 4.65 5.35
CA CYS A 65 2.55 4.68 5.83
C CYS A 65 2.21 5.87 6.74
N LYS A 66 3.21 6.65 7.18
CA LYS A 66 3.00 7.83 8.04
C LYS A 66 3.00 9.15 7.26
N THR A 67 3.31 9.09 5.97
CA THR A 67 3.52 10.27 5.14
C THR A 67 2.41 10.37 4.10
N GLN A 68 1.92 11.59 3.90
CA GLN A 68 1.07 11.92 2.76
C GLN A 68 1.96 12.52 1.67
N TYR A 69 1.83 12.01 0.45
CA TYR A 69 2.62 12.49 -0.67
C TYR A 69 1.71 13.31 -1.60
N PRO A 70 2.07 14.57 -1.92
CA PRO A 70 1.24 15.40 -2.80
C PRO A 70 1.26 14.85 -4.22
N VAL A 71 0.08 14.73 -4.83
CA VAL A 71 -0.12 14.26 -6.21
C VAL A 71 -1.35 14.94 -6.80
N ASP A 72 -1.27 15.43 -8.03
CA ASP A 72 -2.38 16.18 -8.63
C ASP A 72 -3.35 15.27 -9.39
N THR A 73 -2.84 14.21 -10.02
CA THR A 73 -3.59 13.34 -10.92
C THR A 73 -3.30 11.85 -10.71
N PHE A 74 -4.15 11.00 -11.30
CA PHE A 74 -3.89 9.56 -11.35
C PHE A 74 -2.57 9.22 -12.05
N ASN A 75 -2.18 9.99 -13.08
CA ASN A 75 -0.91 9.76 -13.76
C ASN A 75 0.27 9.97 -12.80
N ASP A 76 0.18 10.96 -11.90
CA ASP A 76 1.21 11.20 -10.89
C ASP A 76 1.25 10.08 -9.85
N VAL A 77 0.09 9.51 -9.51
CA VAL A 77 0.00 8.32 -8.64
C VAL A 77 0.68 7.12 -9.31
N PHE A 78 0.39 6.85 -10.58
CA PHE A 78 1.02 5.75 -11.30
C PHE A 78 2.53 5.96 -11.47
N ALA A 79 2.97 7.18 -11.79
CA ALA A 79 4.39 7.50 -11.86
C ALA A 79 5.09 7.29 -10.51
N PHE A 80 4.45 7.65 -9.40
CA PHE A 80 4.97 7.39 -8.05
C PHE A 80 5.07 5.89 -7.77
N LEU A 81 4.05 5.10 -8.13
CA LEU A 81 4.03 3.65 -7.96
C LEU A 81 5.06 2.94 -8.83
N GLU A 82 5.30 3.43 -10.05
CA GLU A 82 6.33 2.90 -10.96
C GLU A 82 7.74 3.06 -10.37
N VAL A 83 8.01 4.19 -9.69
CA VAL A 83 9.28 4.39 -8.95
C VAL A 83 9.43 3.39 -7.81
N LEU A 84 8.33 2.93 -7.21
CA LEU A 84 8.33 1.86 -6.20
C LEU A 84 8.42 0.46 -6.82
N GLY A 85 8.42 0.35 -8.15
CA GLY A 85 8.49 -0.91 -8.90
C GLY A 85 7.14 -1.59 -9.12
N VAL A 86 6.02 -0.85 -8.98
CA VAL A 86 4.66 -1.35 -9.20
C VAL A 86 4.17 -0.91 -10.57
N ASP A 87 3.84 -1.86 -11.44
CA ASP A 87 3.27 -1.56 -12.75
C ASP A 87 1.82 -1.08 -12.61
N LYS A 88 1.43 -0.12 -13.45
CA LYS A 88 0.04 0.37 -13.54
C LYS A 88 -0.92 -0.76 -13.93
N ASP A 89 -0.47 -1.74 -14.71
CA ASP A 89 -1.31 -2.82 -15.22
C ASP A 89 -1.57 -3.88 -14.12
N ASP A 90 -0.74 -3.90 -13.08
CA ASP A 90 -0.86 -4.78 -11.92
C ASP A 90 -1.74 -4.19 -10.80
N ILE A 91 -2.18 -2.94 -10.95
CA ILE A 91 -2.93 -2.24 -9.89
C ILE A 91 -4.28 -1.72 -10.39
N THR A 92 -5.34 -2.06 -9.66
CA THR A 92 -6.71 -1.64 -9.98
C THR A 92 -7.28 -0.77 -8.88
N PHE A 93 -7.51 0.51 -9.20
CA PHE A 93 -8.17 1.45 -8.30
C PHE A 93 -9.69 1.28 -8.30
N LYS A 94 -10.26 1.24 -7.10
CA LYS A 94 -11.70 1.24 -6.85
C LYS A 94 -12.08 2.51 -6.10
N GLN A 95 -13.17 3.15 -6.51
CA GLN A 95 -13.69 4.31 -5.79
C GLN A 95 -14.31 3.86 -4.46
N ILE A 96 -14.02 4.60 -3.39
CA ILE A 96 -14.62 4.42 -2.07
C ILE A 96 -15.61 5.55 -1.81
N TYR A 97 -16.81 5.18 -1.36
CA TYR A 97 -17.81 6.12 -0.89
C TYR A 97 -17.72 6.23 0.64
N VAL A 98 -17.17 7.36 1.10
CA VAL A 98 -17.19 7.72 2.53
C VAL A 98 -18.48 8.50 2.78
N HIS A 99 -19.34 7.99 3.67
CA HIS A 99 -20.57 8.66 4.13
C HIS A 99 -20.26 9.67 5.22
#